data_AF-A0A2P4SYS9-F1
#
_entry.id   AF-A0A2P4SYS9-F1
#
_cell.length_a   1.000
_cell.length_b   1.000
_cell.length_c   1.000
_cell.angle_alpha   90.00
_cell.angle_beta   90.00
_cell.angle_gamma   90.00
#
_symmetry.space_group_name_H-M   'P 1'
#
loop_
_entity.id
_entity.type
_entity.pdbx_description
1 polymer ?
#
loop_
_entity_poly.entity_id
_entity_poly.type
_entity_poly.pdbx_seq_one_letter_code
_entity_poly.pdbx_strand_id
1 'polypeptide(L)'
;YLPLNGEFLLASGSGFAAFDGSWDPGCGSGAVLSFADAEQHSWFNPELWQDVSSRVDQEPAGRIFLLDEERVPCQHDHVIFQPETSFRVNLDSSRRAIPVQSISLMGQELRSAEAWAEYLRGPSAPWQFHGNATLQVTGTCCPHSSGCACGNSQDGDRICSSLLRAEGCPALACHSPLRPLGHCCGVCGAVVTLDFKPEFDLQQYRDRVVQAWLSLELPGAGSVEEALQEMASEGHQVFYLNPLYDPSETET
;
A
#
# COMPACT_ATOMS: atom_id res chain seq x y z
N TYR A 1 -11.66 15.37 26.51
CA TYR A 1 -12.75 16.21 25.95
C TYR A 1 -13.29 15.56 24.70
N LEU A 2 -14.56 15.78 24.37
CA LEU A 2 -15.17 15.26 23.13
C LEU A 2 -14.84 16.18 21.94
N PRO A 3 -14.75 15.65 20.71
CA PRO A 3 -14.59 16.48 19.52
C PRO A 3 -15.82 17.36 19.33
N LEU A 4 -15.61 18.59 18.83
CA LEU A 4 -16.70 19.51 18.50
C LEU A 4 -17.58 18.97 17.36
N ASN A 5 -16.96 18.28 16.41
CA ASN A 5 -17.64 17.59 15.33
C ASN A 5 -17.02 16.19 15.19
N GLY A 6 -17.84 15.16 15.34
CA GLY A 6 -17.43 13.77 15.29
C GLY A 6 -18.49 12.87 15.89
N GLU A 7 -18.24 11.57 15.88
CA GLU A 7 -19.15 10.57 16.41
C GLU A 7 -18.40 9.50 17.20
N PHE A 8 -19.06 8.92 18.20
CA PHE A 8 -18.61 7.70 18.88
C PHE A 8 -19.50 6.55 18.41
N LEU A 9 -18.89 5.59 17.72
CA LEU A 9 -19.57 4.37 17.31
C LEU A 9 -19.51 3.38 18.47
N LEU A 10 -20.65 3.15 19.12
CA LEU A 10 -20.78 2.19 20.23
C LEU A 10 -21.18 0.82 19.67
N ALA A 11 -20.20 -0.04 19.48
CA ALA A 11 -20.44 -1.45 19.15
C ALA A 11 -21.12 -2.19 20.32
N SER A 12 -21.65 -3.39 20.06
CA SER A 12 -22.23 -4.22 21.11
C SER A 12 -21.23 -4.45 22.25
N GLY A 13 -21.65 -4.19 23.50
CA GLY A 13 -20.79 -4.28 24.69
C GLY A 13 -19.99 -3.02 25.01
N SER A 14 -20.05 -2.00 24.16
CA SER A 14 -19.42 -0.70 24.42
C SER A 14 -20.26 0.14 25.38
N GLY A 15 -19.61 0.90 26.26
CA GLY A 15 -20.31 1.81 27.15
C GLY A 15 -19.37 2.78 27.84
N PHE A 16 -19.93 3.89 28.29
CA PHE A 16 -19.25 4.83 29.18
C PHE A 16 -19.84 4.68 30.58
N ALA A 17 -18.97 4.64 31.60
CA ALA A 17 -19.36 4.60 33.00
C ALA A 17 -18.73 5.76 33.76
N ALA A 18 -19.42 6.24 34.79
CA ALA A 18 -18.85 7.20 35.71
C ALA A 18 -17.80 6.52 36.60
N PHE A 19 -16.76 7.25 36.99
CA PHE A 19 -15.79 6.78 37.97
C PHE A 19 -16.47 6.64 39.35
N ASP A 20 -16.41 5.45 39.94
CA ASP A 20 -17.11 5.11 41.18
C ASP A 20 -16.26 5.35 42.45
N GLY A 21 -15.04 5.88 42.29
CA GLY A 21 -14.11 6.14 43.39
C GLY A 21 -13.25 4.95 43.78
N SER A 22 -13.46 3.77 43.20
CA SER A 22 -12.57 2.62 43.38
C SER A 22 -11.30 2.79 42.53
N TRP A 23 -10.14 2.54 43.14
CA TRP A 23 -8.87 2.61 42.42
C TRP A 23 -8.70 1.35 41.56
N ASP A 24 -8.71 1.52 40.24
CA ASP A 24 -8.34 0.48 39.28
C ASP A 24 -6.80 0.45 39.15
N PRO A 25 -6.11 -0.64 39.52
CA PRO A 25 -4.65 -0.76 39.40
C PRO A 25 -4.12 -0.55 37.98
N GLY A 26 -4.96 -0.79 36.95
CA GLY A 26 -4.62 -0.59 35.55
C GLY A 26 -4.74 0.85 35.06
N CYS A 27 -5.50 1.69 35.78
CA CYS A 27 -5.59 3.11 35.51
C CYS A 27 -4.61 3.84 36.45
N GLY A 28 -3.53 4.41 35.88
CA GLY A 28 -2.51 5.14 36.65
C GLY A 28 -3.08 6.32 37.44
N SER A 29 -2.21 7.19 37.98
CA SER A 29 -2.58 8.32 38.87
C SER A 29 -3.40 9.47 38.22
N GLY A 30 -4.33 9.18 37.32
CA GLY A 30 -5.25 10.15 36.71
C GLY A 30 -4.66 10.88 35.51
N ALA A 31 -3.77 10.25 34.74
CA ALA A 31 -3.24 10.85 33.52
C ALA A 31 -4.36 11.02 32.47
N VAL A 32 -4.51 12.23 31.94
CA VAL A 32 -5.42 12.49 30.83
C VAL A 32 -4.82 11.89 29.56
N LEU A 33 -5.47 10.85 29.04
CA LEU A 33 -5.13 10.31 27.73
C LEU A 33 -5.72 11.20 26.63
N SER A 34 -4.91 11.45 25.61
CA SER A 34 -5.31 12.21 24.43
C SER A 34 -5.33 11.28 23.22
N PHE A 35 -6.33 11.45 22.35
CA PHE A 35 -6.34 10.76 21.07
C PHE A 35 -5.21 11.30 20.19
N ALA A 36 -4.53 10.40 19.49
CA ALA A 36 -3.54 10.78 18.48
C ALA A 36 -4.23 11.54 17.33
N ASP A 37 -3.46 12.37 16.64
CA ASP A 37 -3.95 13.13 15.49
C ASP A 37 -4.32 12.20 14.33
N ALA A 38 -5.61 12.11 14.03
CA ALA A 38 -6.14 11.25 12.98
C ALA A 38 -6.00 11.86 11.58
N GLU A 39 -5.63 13.13 11.44
CA GLU A 39 -5.48 13.80 10.13
C GLU A 39 -4.24 13.33 9.36
N GLN A 40 -3.30 12.65 10.03
CA GLN A 40 -2.02 12.23 9.46
C GLN A 40 -2.09 10.92 8.66
N HIS A 41 -3.25 10.26 8.64
CA HIS A 41 -3.45 9.01 7.90
C HIS A 41 -3.66 9.28 6.40
N SER A 42 -2.56 9.53 5.70
CA SER A 42 -2.53 9.80 4.26
C SER A 42 -2.84 8.55 3.43
N TRP A 43 -3.70 8.69 2.41
CA TRP A 43 -3.92 7.66 1.38
C TRP A 43 -2.63 7.24 0.70
N PHE A 44 -1.71 8.19 0.49
CA PHE A 44 -0.43 7.94 -0.17
C PHE A 44 0.70 7.60 0.80
N ASN A 45 0.38 7.06 1.99
CA ASN A 45 1.39 6.51 2.89
C ASN A 45 1.49 4.98 2.71
N PRO A 46 2.59 4.45 2.14
CA PRO A 46 2.81 3.00 1.95
C PRO A 46 2.76 2.16 3.23
N GLU A 47 2.96 2.76 4.41
CA GLU A 47 2.95 2.04 5.70
C GLU A 47 1.53 1.74 6.22
N LEU A 48 0.49 2.36 5.63
CA LEU A 48 -0.90 2.21 6.07
C LEU A 48 -1.69 1.19 5.26
N TRP A 49 -1.08 0.62 4.22
CA TRP A 49 -1.70 -0.34 3.33
C TRP A 49 -1.04 -1.70 3.44
N GLN A 50 -1.85 -2.74 3.25
CA GLN A 50 -1.40 -4.12 3.22
C GLN A 50 -1.97 -4.78 1.98
N ASP A 51 -1.11 -5.43 1.20
CA ASP A 51 -1.55 -6.25 0.09
C ASP A 51 -2.26 -7.52 0.60
N VAL A 52 -3.46 -7.77 0.09
CA VAL A 52 -4.31 -8.90 0.49
C VAL A 52 -3.93 -10.17 -0.28
N SER A 53 -3.37 -10.08 -1.50
CA SER A 53 -2.90 -11.26 -2.24
C SER A 53 -1.80 -12.01 -1.49
N SER A 54 -0.96 -11.31 -0.74
CA SER A 54 0.07 -11.91 0.13
C SER A 54 -0.47 -12.85 1.24
N ARG A 55 -1.78 -12.87 1.51
CA ARG A 55 -2.39 -13.71 2.56
C ARG A 55 -3.02 -15.00 2.05
N VAL A 56 -3.40 -15.09 0.78
CA VAL A 56 -4.25 -16.19 0.27
C VAL A 56 -3.42 -17.33 -0.29
N ASP A 57 -2.22 -17.05 -0.80
CA ASP A 57 -1.32 -18.09 -1.25
C ASP A 57 -0.13 -18.18 -0.30
N GLN A 58 0.28 -19.42 -0.07
CA GLN A 58 1.48 -19.84 0.61
C GLN A 58 2.73 -19.45 -0.21
N GLU A 59 2.71 -18.25 -0.80
CA GLU A 59 3.84 -17.60 -1.43
C GLU A 59 4.89 -17.39 -0.35
N PRO A 60 6.18 -17.64 -0.63
CA PRO A 60 7.23 -17.26 0.30
C PRO A 60 7.19 -15.73 0.42
N ALA A 61 6.49 -15.25 1.45
CA ALA A 61 6.12 -13.85 1.75
C ALA A 61 7.31 -12.91 2.00
N GLY A 62 8.48 -13.23 1.47
CA GLY A 62 9.70 -12.43 1.51
C GLY A 62 10.56 -12.59 0.26
N ARG A 63 9.99 -13.00 -0.89
CA ARG A 63 10.72 -13.09 -2.17
C ARG A 63 10.17 -12.19 -3.27
N ILE A 64 8.97 -11.63 -3.08
CA ILE A 64 8.39 -10.62 -3.96
C ILE A 64 8.15 -9.35 -3.14
N PHE A 65 8.76 -8.24 -3.50
CA PHE A 65 8.48 -6.92 -2.93
C PHE A 65 7.70 -6.07 -3.93
N LEU A 66 6.94 -5.11 -3.42
CA LEU A 66 6.25 -4.11 -4.23
C LEU A 66 7.08 -2.83 -4.24
N LEU A 67 7.10 -2.14 -5.38
CA LEU A 67 7.69 -0.81 -5.45
C LEU A 67 6.83 0.18 -4.65
N ASP A 68 7.42 1.29 -4.19
CA ASP A 68 6.74 2.18 -3.25
C ASP A 68 5.44 2.77 -3.82
N GLU A 69 5.40 3.05 -5.12
CA GLU A 69 4.19 3.50 -5.82
C GLU A 69 3.09 2.44 -5.92
N GLU A 70 3.43 1.15 -5.79
CA GLU A 70 2.51 0.01 -5.81
C GLU A 70 2.14 -0.49 -4.41
N ARG A 71 2.80 0.04 -3.36
CA ARG A 71 2.47 -0.23 -1.95
C ARG A 71 1.29 0.59 -1.44
N VAL A 72 0.74 1.47 -2.28
CA VAL A 72 -0.51 2.21 -2.05
C VAL A 72 -1.49 1.83 -3.16
N PRO A 73 -2.82 1.96 -2.95
CA PRO A 73 -3.80 1.46 -3.91
C PRO A 73 -3.60 2.01 -5.33
N CYS A 74 -3.58 1.10 -6.30
CA CYS A 74 -3.53 1.38 -7.73
C CYS A 74 -4.94 1.56 -8.31
N GLN A 75 -5.00 2.07 -9.54
CA GLN A 75 -6.26 2.40 -10.22
C GLN A 75 -7.19 1.20 -10.49
N HIS A 76 -6.64 -0.01 -10.51
CA HIS A 76 -7.37 -1.25 -10.75
C HIS A 76 -7.53 -2.11 -9.49
N ASP A 77 -7.21 -1.56 -8.31
CA ASP A 77 -7.26 -2.32 -7.06
C ASP A 77 -8.63 -2.26 -6.41
N HIS A 78 -8.93 -3.32 -5.66
CA HIS A 78 -10.04 -3.37 -4.73
C HIS A 78 -9.56 -2.94 -3.35
N VAL A 79 -10.04 -1.78 -2.89
CA VAL A 79 -9.66 -1.21 -1.60
C VAL A 79 -10.60 -1.69 -0.51
N ILE A 80 -10.05 -2.27 0.56
CA ILE A 80 -10.85 -2.82 1.66
C ILE A 80 -10.56 -2.04 2.95
N PHE A 81 -11.58 -1.35 3.44
CA PHE A 81 -11.58 -0.86 4.81
C PHE A 81 -12.21 -1.93 5.72
N GLN A 82 -11.44 -2.41 6.69
CA GLN A 82 -11.82 -3.54 7.53
C GLN A 82 -13.18 -3.31 8.20
N PRO A 83 -14.12 -4.29 8.13
CA PRO A 83 -15.38 -4.21 8.86
C PRO A 83 -15.15 -4.03 10.36
N GLU A 84 -16.14 -3.46 11.05
CA GLU A 84 -16.12 -3.28 12.51
C GLU A 84 -14.98 -2.37 13.03
N THR A 85 -14.33 -1.61 12.15
CA THR A 85 -13.35 -0.59 12.50
C THR A 85 -13.83 0.80 12.09
N SER A 86 -13.44 1.82 12.86
CA SER A 86 -13.56 3.22 12.45
C SER A 86 -12.25 3.68 11.84
N PHE A 87 -12.30 4.43 10.75
CA PHE A 87 -11.13 4.96 10.06
C PHE A 87 -11.35 6.41 9.65
N ARG A 88 -10.25 7.09 9.37
CA ARG A 88 -10.21 8.42 8.77
C ARG A 88 -9.01 8.48 7.85
N VAL A 89 -9.20 8.90 6.61
CA VAL A 89 -8.15 8.95 5.58
C VAL A 89 -8.10 10.32 4.92
N ASN A 90 -6.89 10.85 4.78
CA ASN A 90 -6.58 12.06 4.03
C ASN A 90 -6.32 11.70 2.56
N LEU A 91 -7.13 12.26 1.66
CA LEU A 91 -7.11 12.07 0.23
C LEU A 91 -6.39 13.19 -0.53
N ASP A 92 -5.55 13.99 0.12
CA ASP A 92 -4.77 15.01 -0.57
C ASP A 92 -3.96 14.38 -1.72
N SER A 93 -4.18 14.87 -2.94
CA SER A 93 -3.56 14.38 -4.17
C SER A 93 -3.17 15.54 -5.09
N SER A 94 -2.26 15.26 -6.03
CA SER A 94 -1.99 16.09 -7.20
C SER A 94 -3.17 16.11 -8.19
N ARG A 95 -4.11 15.16 -8.07
CA ARG A 95 -5.31 15.03 -8.91
C ARG A 95 -6.56 15.36 -8.10
N ARG A 96 -7.67 15.65 -8.79
CA ARG A 96 -8.99 15.84 -8.14
C ARG A 96 -9.70 14.53 -7.81
N ALA A 97 -9.37 13.48 -8.55
CA ALA A 97 -10.00 12.17 -8.44
C ALA A 97 -8.92 11.09 -8.42
N ILE A 98 -9.00 10.19 -7.45
CA ILE A 98 -8.12 9.03 -7.28
C ILE A 98 -8.92 7.81 -7.75
N PRO A 99 -8.62 7.26 -8.94
CA PRO A 99 -9.35 6.11 -9.45
C PRO A 99 -8.99 4.84 -8.65
N VAL A 100 -9.98 3.99 -8.44
CA VAL A 100 -9.83 2.61 -7.93
C VAL A 100 -10.88 1.73 -8.62
N GLN A 101 -10.71 0.40 -8.59
CA GLN A 101 -11.69 -0.51 -9.17
C GLN A 101 -12.95 -0.54 -8.32
N SER A 102 -12.80 -0.86 -7.03
CA SER A 102 -13.91 -0.96 -6.08
C SER A 102 -13.45 -0.62 -4.67
N ILE A 103 -14.42 -0.33 -3.79
CA ILE A 103 -14.18 -0.04 -2.38
C ILE A 103 -15.13 -0.89 -1.53
N SER A 104 -14.58 -1.65 -0.59
CA SER A 104 -15.36 -2.35 0.45
C SER A 104 -15.38 -1.56 1.75
N LEU A 105 -16.59 -1.25 2.22
CA LEU A 105 -16.87 -0.49 3.44
C LEU A 105 -17.95 -1.20 4.25
N MET A 106 -17.69 -1.42 5.54
CA MET A 106 -18.67 -2.07 6.45
C MET A 106 -19.18 -3.42 5.91
N GLY A 107 -18.32 -4.17 5.21
CA GLY A 107 -18.68 -5.45 4.60
C GLY A 107 -19.48 -5.36 3.30
N GLN A 108 -19.71 -4.16 2.76
CA GLN A 108 -20.37 -3.94 1.47
C GLN A 108 -19.36 -3.48 0.41
N GLU A 109 -19.33 -4.17 -0.72
CA GLU A 109 -18.49 -3.78 -1.85
C GLU A 109 -19.21 -2.82 -2.81
N LEU A 110 -18.62 -1.66 -3.01
CA LEU A 110 -19.09 -0.61 -3.92
C LEU A 110 -18.27 -0.68 -5.21
N ARG A 111 -18.93 -1.08 -6.31
CA ARG A 111 -18.31 -1.27 -7.64
C ARG A 111 -18.71 -0.23 -8.68
N SER A 112 -19.64 0.68 -8.38
CA SER A 112 -20.12 1.69 -9.32
C SER A 112 -20.00 3.10 -8.76
N ALA A 113 -19.89 4.08 -9.65
CA ALA A 113 -19.82 5.48 -9.30
C ALA A 113 -21.09 5.95 -8.58
N GLU A 114 -22.26 5.40 -8.93
CA GLU A 114 -23.54 5.73 -8.32
C GLU A 114 -23.61 5.24 -6.87
N ALA A 115 -23.21 3.99 -6.62
CA ALA A 115 -23.17 3.42 -5.27
C ALA A 115 -22.19 4.18 -4.38
N TRP A 116 -21.02 4.56 -4.93
CA TRP A 116 -20.05 5.40 -4.24
C TRP A 116 -20.59 6.81 -3.93
N ALA A 117 -21.24 7.45 -4.89
CA ALA A 117 -21.86 8.76 -4.69
C ALA A 117 -23.02 8.72 -3.69
N GLU A 118 -23.77 7.61 -3.63
CA GLU A 118 -24.78 7.40 -2.59
C GLU A 118 -24.17 7.30 -1.21
N TYR A 119 -23.10 6.52 -1.04
CA TYR A 119 -22.38 6.43 0.22
C TYR A 119 -21.81 7.79 0.68
N LEU A 120 -21.20 8.56 -0.22
CA LEU A 120 -20.64 9.88 0.09
C LEU A 120 -21.68 10.93 0.54
N ARG A 121 -22.98 10.71 0.26
CA ARG A 121 -24.06 11.56 0.81
C ARG A 121 -24.40 11.25 2.27
N GLY A 122 -23.88 10.15 2.81
CA GLY A 122 -24.06 9.75 4.20
C GLY A 122 -23.35 10.68 5.19
N PRO A 123 -23.83 10.78 6.44
CA PRO A 123 -23.30 11.70 7.44
C PRO A 123 -21.89 11.33 7.92
N SER A 124 -21.49 10.06 7.84
CA SER A 124 -20.17 9.59 8.27
C SER A 124 -19.07 9.83 7.23
N ALA A 125 -19.42 9.97 5.94
CA ALA A 125 -18.45 10.06 4.87
C ALA A 125 -17.46 11.25 5.02
N PRO A 126 -17.87 12.47 5.40
CA PRO A 126 -16.93 13.58 5.64
C PRO A 126 -15.98 13.34 6.84
N TRP A 127 -16.36 12.48 7.77
CA TRP A 127 -15.51 12.08 8.91
C TRP A 127 -14.52 10.98 8.54
N GLN A 128 -14.86 10.16 7.54
CA GLN A 128 -14.03 9.08 7.06
C GLN A 128 -13.06 9.53 5.95
N PHE A 129 -13.49 10.42 5.07
CA PHE A 129 -12.73 10.86 3.91
C PHE A 129 -12.64 12.39 3.90
N HIS A 130 -11.43 12.92 3.84
CA HIS A 130 -11.16 14.37 3.79
C HIS A 130 -9.96 14.66 2.88
N GLY A 131 -9.67 15.94 2.62
CA GLY A 131 -8.56 16.38 1.76
C GLY A 131 -9.04 17.14 0.52
N ASN A 132 -8.12 17.38 -0.42
CA ASN A 132 -8.38 18.17 -1.63
C ASN A 132 -8.93 17.35 -2.82
N ALA A 133 -8.97 16.02 -2.71
CA ALA A 133 -9.43 15.10 -3.75
C ALA A 133 -10.55 14.18 -3.24
N THR A 134 -11.11 13.40 -4.17
CA THR A 134 -12.10 12.36 -3.87
C THR A 134 -11.70 11.04 -4.52
N LEU A 135 -12.22 9.92 -4.00
CA LEU A 135 -12.07 8.62 -4.67
C LEU A 135 -13.05 8.52 -5.84
N GLN A 136 -12.64 7.81 -6.88
CA GLN A 136 -13.46 7.51 -8.05
C GLN A 136 -13.52 6.00 -8.25
N VAL A 137 -14.67 5.41 -7.95
CA VAL A 137 -14.94 3.99 -8.19
C VAL A 137 -15.27 3.79 -9.67
N THR A 138 -14.43 3.00 -10.35
CA THR A 138 -14.53 2.78 -11.80
C THR A 138 -15.23 1.48 -12.18
N GLY A 139 -15.14 0.45 -11.33
CA GLY A 139 -15.62 -0.90 -11.63
C GLY A 139 -14.82 -1.62 -12.73
N THR A 140 -13.72 -1.03 -13.22
CA THR A 140 -12.96 -1.56 -14.36
C THR A 140 -11.72 -2.32 -13.90
N CYS A 141 -11.64 -3.60 -14.25
CA CYS A 141 -10.42 -4.40 -14.11
C CYS A 141 -9.37 -3.98 -15.15
N CYS A 142 -8.11 -4.34 -14.91
CA CYS A 142 -7.09 -4.26 -15.95
C CYS A 142 -7.47 -5.17 -17.15
N PRO A 143 -7.59 -4.63 -18.37
CA PRO A 143 -8.03 -5.41 -19.53
C PRO A 143 -6.91 -6.22 -20.19
N HIS A 144 -5.64 -6.02 -19.80
CA HIS A 144 -4.48 -6.60 -20.46
C HIS A 144 -3.84 -7.68 -19.60
N SER A 145 -3.59 -8.86 -20.18
CA SER A 145 -2.84 -9.95 -19.54
C SER A 145 -1.39 -9.56 -19.23
N SER A 146 -0.84 -8.60 -19.99
CA SER A 146 0.46 -8.02 -19.75
C SER A 146 0.49 -7.10 -18.52
N GLY A 147 -0.63 -6.90 -17.83
CA GLY A 147 -0.76 -5.99 -16.70
C GLY A 147 -1.29 -4.62 -17.09
N CYS A 148 -1.44 -3.76 -16.06
CA CYS A 148 -1.69 -2.34 -16.22
C CYS A 148 -0.79 -1.54 -15.29
N ALA A 149 -0.32 -0.38 -15.73
CA ALA A 149 0.35 0.58 -14.86
C ALA A 149 -0.51 0.95 -13.64
N CYS A 150 0.14 1.07 -12.48
CA CYS A 150 -0.53 1.35 -11.21
C CYS A 150 -1.27 2.71 -11.20
N GLY A 151 -0.71 3.72 -11.86
CA GLY A 151 -1.34 5.04 -12.04
C GLY A 151 -0.96 6.09 -10.98
N ASN A 152 -0.04 5.78 -10.06
CA ASN A 152 0.33 6.63 -8.93
C ASN A 152 1.48 7.62 -9.17
N SER A 153 2.10 7.62 -10.36
CA SER A 153 3.33 8.39 -10.61
C SER A 153 3.19 9.92 -10.50
N GLN A 154 1.98 10.48 -10.54
CA GLN A 154 1.77 11.93 -10.29
C GLN A 154 1.75 12.27 -8.79
N ASP A 155 1.57 11.28 -7.92
CA ASP A 155 1.63 11.40 -6.47
C ASP A 155 2.91 10.76 -5.89
N GLY A 156 3.89 10.37 -6.74
CA GLY A 156 5.15 9.76 -6.34
C GLY A 156 5.94 10.57 -5.30
N ASP A 157 6.04 11.88 -5.48
CA ASP A 157 6.71 12.76 -4.50
C ASP A 157 6.03 12.73 -3.12
N ARG A 158 4.70 12.63 -3.09
CA ARG A 158 3.90 12.53 -1.86
C ARG A 158 4.07 11.18 -1.19
N ILE A 159 4.09 10.11 -1.99
CA ILE A 159 4.39 8.74 -1.53
C ILE A 159 5.76 8.70 -0.87
N CYS A 160 6.78 9.22 -1.54
CA CYS A 160 8.14 9.24 -1.01
C CYS A 160 8.30 10.16 0.21
N SER A 161 7.64 11.33 0.22
CA SER A 161 7.66 12.21 1.39
C SER A 161 7.01 11.56 2.63
N SER A 162 5.96 10.77 2.43
CA SER A 162 5.28 10.04 3.50
C SER A 162 6.15 8.92 4.07
N LEU A 163 6.88 8.20 3.21
CA LEU A 163 7.76 7.10 3.58
C LEU A 163 9.05 7.58 4.26
N LEU A 164 9.74 8.55 3.65
CA LEU A 164 11.08 8.97 4.07
C LEU A 164 11.08 9.99 5.21
N ARG A 165 9.99 10.75 5.36
CA ARG A 165 9.84 11.80 6.38
C ARG A 165 11.11 12.68 6.46
N ALA A 166 11.65 12.91 7.66
CA ALA A 166 12.87 13.69 7.87
C ALA A 166 14.17 12.88 7.70
N GLU A 167 14.10 11.54 7.67
CA GLU A 167 15.26 10.64 7.66
C GLU A 167 15.89 10.53 6.26
N GLY A 168 15.09 10.72 5.21
CA GLY A 168 15.56 10.61 3.83
C GLY A 168 15.90 9.17 3.44
N CYS A 169 16.60 9.01 2.31
CA CYS A 169 17.01 7.68 1.85
C CYS A 169 18.24 7.18 2.63
N PRO A 170 18.26 5.89 3.01
CA PRO A 170 19.40 5.31 3.70
C PRO A 170 20.64 5.28 2.80
N ALA A 171 21.81 5.34 3.41
CA ALA A 171 23.07 5.15 2.70
C ALA A 171 23.19 3.68 2.23
N LEU A 172 23.63 3.50 0.98
CA LEU A 172 23.77 2.20 0.34
C LEU A 172 25.24 1.80 0.24
N ALA A 173 25.52 0.50 0.35
CA ALA A 173 26.87 -0.05 0.29
C ALA A 173 27.42 -0.23 -1.13
N CYS A 174 26.58 -0.14 -2.17
CA CYS A 174 27.00 -0.28 -3.56
C CYS A 174 27.48 1.04 -4.17
N HIS A 175 28.45 0.94 -5.08
CA HIS A 175 29.05 2.10 -5.74
C HIS A 175 28.08 2.87 -6.66
N SER A 176 27.23 2.14 -7.38
CA SER A 176 26.31 2.71 -8.39
C SER A 176 24.88 2.22 -8.14
N PRO A 177 24.17 2.80 -7.15
CA PRO A 177 22.81 2.39 -6.85
C PRO A 177 21.85 2.71 -8.00
N LEU A 178 20.91 1.82 -8.23
CA LEU A 178 19.85 1.95 -9.23
C LEU A 178 18.60 2.52 -8.57
N ARG A 179 17.80 3.32 -9.26
CA ARG A 179 16.49 3.75 -8.78
C ARG A 179 15.40 3.24 -9.72
N PRO A 180 14.76 2.09 -9.39
CA PRO A 180 13.62 1.58 -10.15
C PRO A 180 12.51 2.63 -10.23
N LEU A 181 11.80 2.66 -11.35
CA LEU A 181 10.66 3.54 -11.52
C LEU A 181 9.55 3.11 -10.56
N GLY A 182 9.02 4.06 -9.79
CA GLY A 182 8.09 3.77 -8.71
C GLY A 182 8.73 3.53 -7.34
N HIS A 183 10.07 3.57 -7.23
CA HIS A 183 10.78 3.45 -5.96
C HIS A 183 11.35 4.79 -5.47
N CYS A 184 11.27 5.02 -4.17
CA CYS A 184 11.66 6.28 -3.56
C CYS A 184 13.17 6.43 -3.42
N CYS A 185 13.86 5.34 -3.09
CA CYS A 185 15.29 5.34 -2.85
C CYS A 185 16.06 4.54 -3.90
N GLY A 186 17.37 4.75 -3.90
CA GLY A 186 18.26 3.85 -4.63
C GLY A 186 18.27 2.48 -3.98
N VAL A 187 18.62 1.48 -4.78
CA VAL A 187 18.73 0.08 -4.37
C VAL A 187 19.95 -0.55 -5.04
N CYS A 188 20.52 -1.55 -4.38
CA CYS A 188 21.67 -2.29 -4.87
C CYS A 188 21.20 -3.60 -5.49
N GLY A 189 21.38 -3.76 -6.79
CA GLY A 189 20.94 -4.96 -7.50
C GLY A 189 20.97 -4.75 -8.99
N ALA A 190 20.07 -5.42 -9.69
CA ALA A 190 19.91 -5.28 -11.13
C ALA A 190 18.46 -4.92 -11.47
N VAL A 191 18.31 -4.12 -12.54
CA VAL A 191 17.02 -3.83 -13.15
C VAL A 191 17.01 -4.48 -14.53
N VAL A 192 16.10 -5.41 -14.77
CA VAL A 192 15.88 -6.04 -16.08
C VAL A 192 14.67 -5.38 -16.73
N THR A 193 14.80 -5.02 -18.00
CA THR A 193 13.70 -4.45 -18.77
C THR A 193 13.32 -5.43 -19.88
N LEU A 194 12.04 -5.76 -20.00
CA LEU A 194 11.52 -6.67 -21.01
C LEU A 194 10.64 -5.93 -22.01
N ASP A 195 10.97 -6.12 -23.29
CA ASP A 195 10.06 -5.83 -24.39
C ASP A 195 9.13 -7.02 -24.60
N PHE A 196 7.82 -6.78 -24.55
CA PHE A 196 6.83 -7.84 -24.61
C PHE A 196 5.87 -7.70 -25.80
N LYS A 197 5.30 -8.83 -26.20
CA LYS A 197 4.23 -8.88 -27.22
C LYS A 197 2.86 -8.80 -26.56
N PRO A 198 1.78 -8.44 -27.28
CA PRO A 198 0.44 -8.34 -26.70
C PRO A 198 -0.08 -9.63 -26.04
N GLU A 199 0.44 -10.80 -26.44
CA GLU A 199 0.07 -12.10 -25.86
C GLU A 199 0.84 -12.42 -24.57
N PHE A 200 1.74 -11.54 -24.14
CA PHE A 200 2.47 -11.71 -22.89
C PHE A 200 1.51 -11.72 -21.70
N ASP A 201 1.72 -12.67 -20.80
CA ASP A 201 0.97 -12.82 -19.57
C ASP A 201 1.91 -12.54 -18.40
N LEU A 202 1.68 -11.42 -17.72
CA LEU A 202 2.51 -10.96 -16.62
C LEU A 202 2.44 -11.95 -15.46
N GLN A 203 1.25 -12.40 -15.07
CA GLN A 203 1.07 -13.32 -13.94
C GLN A 203 1.79 -14.65 -14.21
N GLN A 204 1.61 -15.22 -15.40
CA GLN A 204 2.33 -16.42 -15.80
C GLN A 204 3.86 -16.23 -15.76
N TYR A 205 4.35 -15.05 -16.16
CA TYR A 205 5.77 -14.74 -16.06
C TYR A 205 6.23 -14.64 -14.61
N ARG A 206 5.47 -13.95 -13.72
CA ARG A 206 5.77 -13.85 -12.28
C ARG A 206 5.90 -15.23 -11.66
N ASP A 207 4.88 -16.07 -11.86
CA ASP A 207 4.83 -17.44 -11.34
C ASP A 207 6.04 -18.24 -11.81
N ARG A 208 6.41 -18.09 -13.09
CA ARG A 208 7.57 -18.79 -13.65
C ARG A 208 8.88 -18.32 -13.02
N VAL A 209 9.07 -17.02 -12.77
CA VAL A 209 10.30 -16.52 -12.13
C VAL A 209 10.39 -17.05 -10.71
N VAL A 210 9.30 -16.93 -9.94
CA VAL A 210 9.24 -17.42 -8.56
C VAL A 210 9.55 -18.92 -8.49
N GLN A 211 8.86 -19.73 -9.29
CA GLN A 211 9.00 -21.18 -9.27
C GLN A 211 10.33 -21.67 -9.83
N ALA A 212 10.86 -21.06 -10.89
CA ALA A 212 12.05 -21.55 -11.56
C ALA A 212 13.37 -20.98 -11.00
N TRP A 213 13.34 -19.84 -10.32
CA TRP A 213 14.56 -19.15 -9.87
C TRP A 213 14.56 -18.92 -8.37
N LEU A 214 13.45 -18.41 -7.81
CA LEU A 214 13.40 -18.03 -6.39
C LEU A 214 13.17 -19.24 -5.48
N SER A 215 12.50 -20.29 -5.94
CA SER A 215 12.31 -21.56 -5.22
C SER A 215 13.56 -22.45 -5.16
N LEU A 216 14.57 -22.16 -5.97
CA LEU A 216 15.85 -22.86 -5.93
C LEU A 216 16.75 -22.17 -4.90
N GLU A 217 17.07 -22.86 -3.81
CA GLU A 217 18.25 -22.51 -3.00
C GLU A 217 19.50 -22.78 -3.86
N LEU A 218 19.90 -21.79 -4.65
CA LEU A 218 21.15 -21.81 -5.39
C LEU A 218 22.29 -21.84 -4.36
N PRO A 219 23.16 -22.87 -4.37
CA PRO A 219 24.31 -22.90 -3.47
C PRO A 219 25.20 -21.68 -3.77
N GLY A 220 25.29 -20.74 -2.83
CA GLY A 220 26.08 -19.51 -2.92
C GLY A 220 25.31 -18.25 -3.35
N ALA A 221 23.97 -18.28 -3.42
CA ALA A 221 23.16 -17.08 -3.55
C ALA A 221 22.33 -16.89 -2.27
N GLY A 222 22.49 -15.75 -1.59
CA GLY A 222 21.59 -15.34 -0.51
C GLY A 222 20.14 -15.21 -0.99
N SER A 223 19.19 -14.96 -0.07
CA SER A 223 17.77 -14.81 -0.44
C SER A 223 17.59 -13.72 -1.50
N VAL A 224 16.98 -14.08 -2.63
CA VAL A 224 16.69 -13.15 -3.74
C VAL A 224 15.28 -12.58 -3.54
N GLU A 225 15.18 -11.26 -3.60
CA GLU A 225 13.91 -10.51 -3.57
C GLU A 225 13.65 -9.86 -4.94
N GLU A 226 12.41 -9.96 -5.43
CA GLU A 226 11.99 -9.46 -6.75
C GLU A 226 10.84 -8.46 -6.65
N ALA A 227 10.88 -7.36 -7.40
CA ALA A 227 9.70 -6.50 -7.61
C ALA A 227 9.43 -6.32 -9.08
N LEU A 228 8.13 -6.34 -9.40
CA LEU A 228 7.64 -6.34 -10.76
C LEU A 228 6.69 -5.18 -10.95
N GLN A 229 7.11 -4.18 -11.73
CA GLN A 229 6.25 -3.04 -12.05
C GLN A 229 6.06 -2.91 -13.55
N GLU A 230 4.85 -2.51 -13.92
CA GLU A 230 4.53 -2.05 -15.26
C GLU A 230 4.71 -0.53 -15.39
N MET A 231 5.35 -0.13 -16.48
CA MET A 231 5.49 1.27 -16.83
C MET A 231 4.41 1.74 -17.80
N ALA A 232 3.87 2.92 -17.52
CA ALA A 232 3.18 3.75 -18.51
C ALA A 232 4.20 4.38 -19.49
N SER A 233 4.84 3.57 -20.31
CA SER A 233 5.35 3.99 -21.63
C SER A 233 5.57 2.74 -22.50
N GLU A 234 4.75 2.62 -23.54
CA GLU A 234 4.94 1.79 -24.75
C GLU A 234 5.86 0.55 -24.59
N GLY A 235 5.32 -0.53 -24.00
CA GLY A 235 5.84 -1.89 -24.25
C GLY A 235 7.01 -2.38 -23.41
N HIS A 236 7.36 -1.72 -22.30
CA HIS A 236 8.45 -2.14 -21.43
C HIS A 236 7.96 -2.51 -20.02
N GLN A 237 8.39 -3.66 -19.50
CA GLN A 237 8.22 -4.05 -18.10
C GLN A 237 9.55 -4.05 -17.37
N VAL A 238 9.54 -3.61 -16.11
CA VAL A 238 10.75 -3.45 -15.31
C VAL A 238 10.72 -4.39 -14.10
N PHE A 239 11.75 -5.20 -14.02
CA PHE A 239 11.98 -6.21 -12.99
C PHE A 239 13.16 -5.72 -12.16
N TYR A 240 13.05 -5.76 -10.85
CA TYR A 240 14.21 -5.60 -10.00
C TYR A 240 14.55 -6.94 -9.35
N LEU A 241 15.83 -7.29 -9.41
CA LEU A 241 16.41 -8.46 -8.75
C LEU A 241 17.43 -7.96 -7.72
N ASN A 242 17.20 -8.28 -6.45
CA ASN A 242 18.18 -8.13 -5.39
C ASN A 242 18.88 -9.46 -5.13
N PRO A 243 20.04 -9.74 -5.74
CA PRO A 243 20.90 -10.75 -5.18
C PRO A 243 21.46 -10.17 -3.87
N LEU A 244 21.00 -10.67 -2.72
CA LEU A 244 21.72 -10.42 -1.48
C LEU A 244 23.14 -10.96 -1.66
N TYR A 245 24.07 -10.05 -1.89
CA TYR A 245 25.49 -10.34 -1.94
C TYR A 245 25.98 -10.50 -0.49
N ASP A 246 26.37 -11.72 -0.13
CA ASP A 246 27.11 -11.96 1.11
C ASP A 246 28.60 -11.74 0.84
N PRO A 247 29.22 -10.66 1.38
CA PRO A 247 30.64 -10.40 1.20
C PRO A 247 31.54 -11.46 1.85
N SER A 248 31.01 -12.32 2.74
CA SER A 248 31.78 -13.39 3.38
C SER A 248 32.08 -14.59 2.46
N GLU A 249 31.40 -14.72 1.32
CA GLU A 249 31.59 -15.85 0.40
C GLU A 249 32.65 -15.60 -0.69
N THR A 250 33.21 -14.40 -0.79
CA THR A 250 34.27 -14.07 -1.77
C THR A 250 35.70 -14.18 -1.22
N GLU A 251 35.88 -14.64 0.01
CA GLU A 251 37.20 -15.00 0.58
C GLU A 251 37.37 -16.54 0.66
N THR A 252 37.48 -17.22 -0.49
CA THR A 252 38.19 -18.51 -0.59
C THR A 252 38.82 -18.71 -1.96
#